data_AF-A0A378KTH4-F1
#
_entry.id   AF-A0A378KTH4-F1
#
_cell.length_a   1.000
_cell.length_b   1.000
_cell.length_c   1.000
_cell.angle_alpha   90.00
_cell.angle_beta   90.00
_cell.angle_gamma   90.00
#
_symmetry.space_group_name_H-M   'P 1'
#
loop_
_entity.id
_entity.type
_entity.pdbx_description
1 polymer ?
#
loop_
_entity_poly.entity_id
_entity_poly.type
_entity_poly.pdbx_seq_one_letter_code
_entity_poly.pdbx_strand_id
1 'polypeptide(L)' 'MQIKYIRMLLVLSLIPVQSALASELEDQELCIQQTVQACMTQCEKSNDIACSDACQQNAENQCIEAGE' A
#
# COMPACT_ATOMS: atom_id res chain seq x y z
N MET A 1 29.23 -31.91 -13.57
CA MET A 1 28.14 -32.03 -12.57
C MET A 1 27.89 -30.71 -11.79
N GLN A 2 28.92 -29.92 -11.49
CA GLN A 2 28.84 -28.66 -10.73
C GLN A 2 27.96 -27.55 -11.34
N ILE A 3 27.91 -27.43 -12.68
CA ILE A 3 27.15 -26.36 -13.37
C ILE A 3 25.64 -26.48 -13.18
N LYS A 4 25.11 -27.70 -12.99
CA LYS A 4 23.67 -27.93 -12.73
C LYS A 4 23.26 -27.36 -11.38
N TYR A 5 24.09 -27.53 -10.35
CA TYR A 5 23.81 -27.03 -9.00
C TYR A 5 23.95 -25.51 -8.91
N ILE A 6 24.92 -24.92 -9.62
CA ILE A 6 25.08 -23.46 -9.70
C ILE A 6 23.86 -22.81 -10.37
N ARG A 7 23.35 -23.39 -11.46
CA ARG A 7 22.11 -22.91 -12.10
C ARG A 7 20.88 -23.08 -11.19
N MET A 8 20.80 -24.16 -10.42
CA MET A 8 19.69 -24.40 -9.49
C MET A 8 19.70 -23.43 -8.30
N LEU A 9 20.89 -23.09 -7.78
CA LEU A 9 21.06 -22.11 -6.71
C LEU A 9 20.74 -20.67 -7.15
N LEU A 10 21.08 -20.32 -8.40
CA LEU A 10 20.83 -18.99 -8.97
C LEU A 10 19.33 -18.71 -9.20
N VAL A 11 18.54 -19.76 -9.46
CA VAL A 11 17.07 -19.65 -9.56
C VAL A 11 16.43 -19.49 -8.18
N LEU A 12 17.00 -20.08 -7.13
CA LEU A 12 16.47 -20.01 -5.77
C LEU A 12 16.62 -18.62 -5.14
N SER A 13 17.62 -17.84 -5.55
CA SER A 13 17.87 -16.48 -5.02
C SER A 13 16.95 -15.38 -5.55
N LEU A 14 16.14 -15.65 -6.57
CA LEU A 14 15.26 -14.66 -7.21
C LEU A 14 13.83 -14.59 -6.61
N ILE A 15 13.49 -15.47 -5.68
CA ILE A 15 12.11 -15.68 -5.22
C ILE A 15 11.62 -14.68 -4.13
N PRO A 16 12.44 -14.05 -3.25
CA PRO A 16 11.88 -13.37 -2.07
C PRO A 16 11.30 -11.96 -2.32
N VAL A 17 11.42 -11.39 -3.53
CA VAL A 17 11.04 -9.98 -3.79
C VAL A 17 9.54 -9.80 -4.02
N GLN A 18 8.84 -10.82 -4.53
CA GLN A 18 7.43 -10.66 -4.95
C GLN A 18 6.47 -10.58 -3.76
N SER A 19 6.77 -11.24 -2.64
CA SER A 19 5.91 -11.22 -1.46
C SER A 19 5.96 -9.90 -0.71
N ALA A 20 7.11 -9.21 -0.70
CA ALA A 20 7.24 -7.91 -0.04
C ALA A 20 6.41 -6.83 -0.73
N LEU A 21 6.45 -6.79 -2.07
CA LEU A 21 5.71 -5.81 -2.88
C LEU A 21 4.19 -6.01 -2.82
N ALA A 22 3.73 -7.26 -2.72
CA ALA A 22 2.31 -7.56 -2.58
C ALA A 22 1.77 -7.11 -1.21
N SER A 23 2.55 -7.30 -0.14
CA SER A 23 2.19 -6.82 1.20
C SER A 23 2.19 -5.29 1.28
N GLU A 24 3.19 -4.60 0.70
CA GLU A 24 3.21 -3.13 0.64
C GLU A 24 1.95 -2.56 -0.03
N LEU A 25 1.52 -3.12 -1.17
CA LEU A 25 0.31 -2.62 -1.84
C LEU A 25 -0.97 -2.84 -1.02
N GLU A 26 -1.05 -3.96 -0.31
CA GLU A 26 -2.21 -4.29 0.53
C GLU A 26 -2.24 -3.38 1.78
N ASP A 27 -1.07 -3.10 2.37
CA ASP A 27 -0.91 -2.19 3.51
C ASP A 27 -1.26 -0.74 3.11
N GLN A 28 -0.80 -0.28 1.93
CA GLN A 28 -1.18 1.02 1.35
C GLN A 28 -2.69 1.17 1.19
N GLU A 29 -3.34 0.19 0.58
CA GLU A 29 -4.79 0.24 0.33
C GLU A 29 -5.57 0.24 1.64
N LEU A 30 -5.13 -0.53 2.62
CA LEU A 30 -5.71 -0.54 3.96
C LEU A 30 -5.55 0.81 4.68
N CYS A 31 -4.37 1.42 4.59
CA CYS A 31 -4.09 2.74 5.16
C CYS A 31 -5.02 3.80 4.57
N ILE A 32 -5.15 3.84 3.23
CA ILE A 32 -6.01 4.80 2.53
C ILE A 32 -7.46 4.60 2.98
N GLN A 33 -7.94 3.36 2.98
CA GLN A 33 -9.32 3.06 3.33
C GLN A 33 -9.66 3.49 4.77
N GLN A 34 -8.80 3.16 5.73
CA GLN A 34 -9.00 3.54 7.13
C GLN A 34 -8.99 5.05 7.33
N THR A 35 -8.05 5.74 6.66
CA THR A 35 -7.88 7.19 6.77
C THR A 35 -9.08 7.94 6.15
N VAL A 36 -9.54 7.50 4.97
CA VAL A 36 -10.75 8.04 4.34
C VAL A 36 -11.96 7.83 5.24
N GLN A 37 -12.14 6.64 5.81
CA GLN A 37 -13.30 6.35 6.64
C GLN A 37 -13.35 7.23 7.91
N ALA A 38 -12.21 7.43 8.56
CA ALA A 38 -12.09 8.33 9.70
C ALA A 38 -12.39 9.79 9.31
N CYS A 39 -11.90 10.22 8.15
CA CYS A 39 -12.12 11.57 7.62
C CYS A 39 -13.59 11.80 7.24
N MET A 40 -14.25 10.83 6.59
CA MET A 40 -15.66 10.90 6.19
C MET A 40 -16.61 11.05 7.38
N THR A 41 -16.29 10.43 8.51
CA THR A 41 -17.04 10.61 9.77
C THR A 41 -17.04 12.08 10.25
N GLN A 42 -16.01 12.85 9.89
CA GLN A 42 -15.96 14.29 10.15
C GLN A 42 -16.68 15.08 9.06
N CYS A 43 -16.59 14.66 7.80
CA CYS A 43 -17.29 15.28 6.69
C CYS A 43 -18.81 15.29 6.86
N GLU A 44 -19.39 14.18 7.33
CA GLU A 44 -20.83 14.06 7.61
C GLU A 44 -21.34 15.14 8.58
N LYS A 45 -20.47 15.68 9.44
CA LYS A 45 -20.80 16.75 10.38
C LYS A 45 -20.65 18.16 9.80
N SER A 46 -19.90 18.30 8.70
CA SER A 46 -19.50 19.58 8.11
C SER A 46 -20.43 20.08 6.99
N ASN A 47 -21.26 19.18 6.43
CA ASN A 47 -22.12 19.45 5.27
C ASN A 47 -21.37 19.99 4.04
N ASP A 48 -20.05 19.73 3.97
CA ASP A 48 -19.16 20.14 2.89
C ASP A 48 -19.05 19.03 1.83
N ILE A 49 -19.46 19.36 0.60
CA ILE A 49 -19.49 18.45 -0.55
C ILE A 49 -18.08 18.16 -1.06
N ALA A 50 -17.12 19.07 -0.88
CA ALA A 50 -15.72 18.86 -1.28
C ALA A 50 -14.93 18.03 -0.27
N CYS A 51 -15.51 17.76 0.91
CA CYS A 51 -14.82 17.09 1.99
C CYS A 51 -14.44 15.65 1.63
N SER A 52 -15.28 14.92 0.88
CA SER A 52 -14.94 13.56 0.44
C SER A 52 -13.72 13.51 -0.47
N ASP A 53 -13.62 14.45 -1.42
CA ASP A 53 -12.51 14.52 -2.37
C ASP A 53 -11.21 14.93 -1.66
N ALA A 54 -11.32 15.85 -0.68
CA ALA A 54 -10.20 16.23 0.17
C ALA A 54 -9.73 15.08 1.08
N CYS A 55 -10.65 14.28 1.61
CA CYS A 55 -10.31 13.08 2.39
C CYS A 55 -9.52 12.08 1.56
N GLN A 56 -9.95 11.82 0.33
CA GLN A 56 -9.27 10.90 -0.58
C GLN A 56 -7.85 11.36 -0.88
N GLN A 57 -7.68 12.62 -1.33
CA GLN A 57 -6.36 13.16 -1.65
C GLN A 57 -5.43 13.21 -0.44
N ASN A 58 -5.94 13.57 0.74
CA ASN A 58 -5.11 13.60 1.95
C ASN A 58 -4.71 12.20 2.39
N ALA A 59 -5.61 11.22 2.32
CA ALA A 59 -5.30 9.83 2.67
C ALA A 59 -4.23 9.23 1.76
N GLU A 60 -4.35 9.45 0.44
CA GLU A 60 -3.34 9.01 -0.53
C GLU A 60 -1.97 9.60 -0.22
N ASN A 61 -1.88 10.93 -0.06
CA ASN A 61 -0.61 11.59 0.24
C ASN A 61 -0.02 11.11 1.57
N GLN A 62 -0.84 10.97 2.61
CA GLN A 62 -0.39 10.63 3.95
C GLN A 62 0.13 9.19 4.05
N CYS A 63 -0.53 8.23 3.39
CA CYS A 63 -0.08 6.83 3.35
C CYS A 63 1.20 6.68 2.53
N ILE A 64 1.29 7.35 1.36
CA ILE A 64 2.51 7.38 0.55
C ILE A 64 3.69 7.99 1.31
N GLU A 65 3.49 9.10 2.02
CA GLU A 65 4.54 9.75 2.82
C GLU A 65 4.99 8.92 4.02
N ALA A 66 4.08 8.10 4.57
CA ALA A 66 4.40 7.16 5.65
C ALA A 66 5.17 5.92 5.16
N GLY A 67 5.20 5.67 3.84
CA GLY A 67 5.80 4.48 3.25
C GLY A 67 4.92 3.24 3.38
N GLU A 68 3.60 3.45 3.52
CA GLU A 68 2.57 2.41 3.46
C GLU A 68 2.17 2.17 2.02
#